data_AF-A0A0H5CNU9-F1
#
_entry.id   AF-A0A0H5CNU9-F1
#
_cell.length_a   1.000
_cell.length_b   1.000
_cell.length_c   1.000
_cell.angle_alpha   90.00
_cell.angle_beta   90.00
_cell.angle_gamma   90.00
#
_symmetry.space_group_name_H-M   'P 1'
#
loop_
_entity.id
_entity.type
_entity.pdbx_description
1 polymer ?
#
loop_
_entity_poly.entity_id
_entity_poly.type
_entity_poly.pdbx_seq_one_letter_code
_entity_poly.pdbx_strand_id
1 'polypeptide(L)'
;MVSRQIRTLREANEVLGREMPRPGSSYTVLVSFHRRAERVYREVALTDRHHHHEAMAWAGIEAANAVKAEKGLREAQSREAPR
;
A
#
# COMPACT_ATOMS: atom_id res chain seq x y z
N MET A 1 -8.37 9.39 20.38
CA MET A 1 -9.17 8.49 19.52
C MET A 1 -8.43 7.17 19.44
N VAL A 2 -9.06 6.06 19.84
CA VAL A 2 -8.45 4.73 19.70
C VAL A 2 -8.53 4.36 18.23
N SER A 3 -7.40 4.36 17.52
CA SER A 3 -7.30 3.86 16.15
C SER A 3 -7.77 2.42 16.15
N ARG A 4 -8.87 2.10 15.44
CA ARG A 4 -9.34 0.72 15.33
C ARG A 4 -8.24 -0.10 14.63
N GLN A 5 -7.64 -1.04 15.37
CA GLN A 5 -6.60 -1.91 14.83
C GLN A 5 -7.24 -2.85 13.80
N ILE A 6 -6.74 -2.84 12.57
CA ILE A 6 -7.14 -3.77 11.51
C ILE A 6 -6.60 -5.15 11.89
N ARG A 7 -7.48 -6.15 12.00
CA ARG A 7 -7.06 -7.51 12.46
C ARG A 7 -7.43 -8.63 11.51
N THR A 8 -8.30 -8.36 10.54
CA THR A 8 -8.79 -9.36 9.57
C THR A 8 -8.52 -8.90 8.14
N LEU A 9 -8.40 -9.86 7.22
CA LEU A 9 -8.23 -9.55 5.80
C LEU A 9 -9.41 -8.73 5.25
N ARG A 10 -10.63 -9.02 5.69
CA ARG A 10 -11.83 -8.28 5.29
C ARG A 10 -11.75 -6.80 5.69
N GLU A 11 -11.37 -6.51 6.93
CA GLU A 11 -11.22 -5.13 7.40
C GLU A 11 -10.11 -4.39 6.65
N ALA A 12 -9.00 -5.07 6.34
CA ALA A 12 -7.92 -4.48 5.55
C ALA A 12 -8.43 -4.09 4.17
N ASN A 13 -9.11 -4.99 3.47
CA ASN A 13 -9.67 -4.73 2.14
C ASN A 13 -10.70 -3.58 2.16
N GLU A 14 -11.57 -3.54 3.18
CA GLU A 14 -12.57 -2.48 3.32
C GLU A 14 -11.92 -1.10 3.54
N VAL A 15 -10.97 -1.00 4.47
CA VAL A 15 -10.30 0.26 4.81
C VAL A 15 -9.41 0.72 3.65
N LEU A 16 -8.55 -0.15 3.14
CA LEU A 16 -7.63 0.20 2.05
C LEU A 16 -8.37 0.47 0.74
N GLY A 17 -9.49 -0.23 0.48
CA GLY A 17 -10.34 0.03 -0.66
C GLY A 17 -10.99 1.43 -0.63
N ARG A 18 -11.41 1.90 0.55
CA ARG A 18 -11.93 3.27 0.74
C ARG A 18 -10.86 4.35 0.62
N GLU A 19 -9.63 4.02 1.01
CA GLU A 19 -8.50 4.96 1.01
C GLU A 19 -7.68 4.94 -0.29
N MET A 20 -8.04 4.08 -1.25
CA MET A 20 -7.32 3.94 -2.51
C MET A 20 -7.18 5.31 -3.21
N PRO A 21 -5.94 5.73 -3.56
CA PRO A 21 -5.72 6.99 -4.27
C PRO A 21 -6.44 7.02 -5.62
N ARG A 22 -6.91 8.20 -6.03
CA ARG A 22 -7.57 8.39 -7.32
C ARG A 22 -6.60 8.13 -8.48
N PRO A 23 -7.09 7.68 -9.65
CA PRO A 23 -6.29 7.67 -10.87
C PRO A 23 -5.65 9.05 -11.12
N GLY A 24 -4.36 9.07 -11.45
CA GLY A 24 -3.60 10.31 -11.65
C GLY A 24 -3.11 11.00 -10.37
N SER A 25 -3.30 10.40 -9.19
CA SER A 25 -2.63 10.86 -7.96
C SER A 25 -1.12 10.90 -8.14
N SER A 26 -0.46 11.84 -7.45
CA SER A 26 1.00 11.98 -7.54
C SER A 26 1.72 10.71 -7.08
N TYR A 27 2.90 10.46 -7.64
CA TYR A 27 3.69 9.28 -7.26
C TYR A 27 4.01 9.24 -5.76
N THR A 28 4.23 10.39 -5.11
CA THR A 28 4.46 10.45 -3.65
C THR A 28 3.28 9.92 -2.84
N VAL A 29 2.04 10.22 -3.26
CA VAL A 29 0.83 9.71 -2.61
C VAL A 29 0.70 8.21 -2.82
N LEU A 30 0.96 7.74 -4.05
CA LEU A 30 0.91 6.31 -4.38
C LEU A 30 1.95 5.50 -3.59
N VAL A 31 3.20 5.97 -3.51
CA VAL A 31 4.25 5.33 -2.70
C VAL A 31 3.81 5.21 -1.25
N SER A 32 3.34 6.31 -0.66
CA SER A 32 2.91 6.35 0.73
C SER A 32 1.77 5.38 1.02
N PHE A 33 0.77 5.32 0.13
CA PHE A 33 -0.35 4.40 0.23
C PHE A 33 0.11 2.95 0.15
N HIS A 34 0.82 2.56 -0.91
CA HIS A 34 1.21 1.17 -1.14
C HIS A 34 2.14 0.64 -0.03
N ARG A 35 3.03 1.48 0.52
CA ARG A 35 3.87 1.10 1.68
C ARG A 35 3.06 0.90 2.95
N ARG A 36 2.04 1.73 3.19
CA ARG A 36 1.13 1.54 4.32
C ARG A 36 0.29 0.27 4.13
N ALA A 37 -0.26 0.05 2.94
CA ALA A 37 -1.04 -1.14 2.61
C ALA A 37 -0.22 -2.43 2.78
N GLU A 38 1.02 -2.47 2.27
CA GLU A 38 1.98 -3.55 2.49
C GLU A 38 2.13 -3.90 3.97
N ARG A 39 2.31 -2.88 4.82
CA ARG A 39 2.46 -3.07 6.27
C ARG A 39 1.18 -3.62 6.90
N VAL A 40 0.02 -3.07 6.57
CA VAL A 40 -1.28 -3.52 7.09
C VAL A 40 -1.51 -4.99 6.75
N TYR A 41 -1.28 -5.40 5.50
CA TYR A 41 -1.47 -6.79 5.11
C TYR A 41 -0.47 -7.73 5.79
N ARG A 42 0.78 -7.32 6.00
CA ARG A 42 1.74 -8.11 6.80
C ARG A 42 1.30 -8.28 8.25
N GLU A 43 0.80 -7.22 8.88
CA GLU A 43 0.29 -7.28 10.26
C GLU A 43 -0.93 -8.22 10.34
N VAL A 44 -1.85 -8.11 9.38
CA VAL A 44 -3.01 -9.00 9.29
C VAL A 44 -2.61 -10.45 9.06
N ALA A 45 -1.58 -10.72 8.26
CA ALA A 45 -1.09 -12.08 8.05
C ALA A 45 -0.61 -12.76 9.36
N LEU A 46 -0.19 -11.96 10.35
CA LEU A 46 0.20 -12.48 11.67
C LEU A 46 -1.01 -12.70 12.59
N THR A 47 -2.05 -11.88 12.49
CA THR A 47 -3.24 -11.95 13.36
C THR A 47 -4.33 -12.88 12.82
N ASP A 48 -4.64 -12.80 11.54
CA ASP A 48 -5.66 -13.60 10.83
C ASP A 48 -4.99 -14.80 10.16
N ARG A 49 -4.62 -15.80 10.97
CA ARG A 49 -3.88 -16.97 10.49
C ARG A 49 -4.66 -17.81 9.45
N HIS A 50 -5.98 -17.70 9.41
CA HIS A 50 -6.78 -18.38 8.39
C HIS A 50 -6.53 -17.80 7.00
N HIS A 51 -6.34 -16.48 6.91
CA HIS A 51 -6.05 -15.77 5.65
C HIS A 51 -4.57 -15.39 5.50
N HIS A 52 -3.67 -16.06 6.22
CA HIS A 52 -2.24 -15.73 6.22
C HIS A 52 -1.66 -15.62 4.81
N HIS A 53 -1.89 -16.65 3.98
CA HIS A 53 -1.33 -16.70 2.62
C HIS A 53 -1.91 -15.62 1.71
N GLU A 54 -3.21 -15.34 1.82
CA GLU A 54 -3.86 -14.28 1.05
C GLU A 54 -3.37 -12.90 1.46
N ALA A 55 -3.26 -12.64 2.77
CA ALA A 55 -2.72 -11.39 3.29
C ALA A 55 -1.25 -11.19 2.86
N MET A 56 -0.44 -12.25 2.89
CA MET A 56 0.94 -12.19 2.37
C MET A 56 1.00 -11.94 0.86
N ALA A 57 0.08 -12.51 0.08
CA ALA A 57 -0.01 -12.25 -1.36
C ALA A 57 -0.34 -10.78 -1.63
N TRP A 58 -1.32 -10.22 -0.93
CA TRP A 58 -1.65 -8.79 -1.00
C TRP A 58 -0.47 -7.90 -0.59
N ALA A 59 0.23 -8.23 0.51
CA ALA A 59 1.43 -7.50 0.90
C ALA A 59 2.50 -7.48 -0.21
N GLY A 60 2.69 -8.60 -0.92
CA GLY A 60 3.59 -8.68 -2.07
C GLY A 60 3.16 -7.81 -3.25
N ILE A 61 1.86 -7.80 -3.57
CA ILE A 61 1.29 -6.92 -4.61
C ILE A 61 1.53 -5.45 -4.27
N GLU A 62 1.23 -5.05 -3.03
CA GLU A 62 1.42 -3.68 -2.57
C GLU A 62 2.90 -3.27 -2.56
N ALA A 63 3.80 -4.17 -2.15
CA ALA A 63 5.24 -3.93 -2.24
C ALA A 63 5.70 -3.68 -3.69
N ALA A 64 5.21 -4.49 -4.64
CA ALA A 64 5.52 -4.32 -6.06
C ALA A 64 4.96 -3.00 -6.62
N ASN A 65 3.76 -2.60 -6.18
CA ASN A 65 3.16 -1.32 -6.57
C ASN A 65 3.92 -0.13 -5.98
N ALA A 66 4.38 -0.22 -4.73
CA ALA A 66 5.23 0.81 -4.12
C ALA A 66 6.51 1.01 -4.94
N VAL A 67 7.19 -0.08 -5.33
CA VAL A 67 8.41 -0.01 -6.16
C VAL A 67 8.13 0.64 -7.53
N LYS A 68 7.00 0.31 -8.17
CA LYS A 68 6.60 0.94 -9.44
C LYS A 68 6.34 2.44 -9.26
N ALA A 69 5.64 2.83 -8.19
CA ALA A 69 5.37 4.23 -7.89
C ALA A 69 6.66 5.00 -7.55
N GLU A 70 7.60 4.39 -6.82
CA GLU A 70 8.92 4.97 -6.52
C GLU A 70 9.74 5.17 -7.80
N LYS A 71 9.67 4.24 -8.76
CA LYS A 71 10.29 4.41 -10.06
C LYS A 71 9.71 5.61 -10.81
N GLY A 72 8.38 5.72 -10.87
CA GLY A 72 7.71 6.86 -11.48
C GLY A 72 8.06 8.19 -10.80
N LEU A 73 8.17 8.21 -9.47
CA LEU A 73 8.60 9.38 -8.70
C LEU A 73 10.00 9.82 -9.11
N ARG A 74 10.96 8.89 -9.17
CA ARG A 74 12.35 9.19 -9.59
C ARG A 74 12.41 9.74 -11.01
N GLU A 75 11.67 9.12 -11.94
CA GLU A 75 11.62 9.57 -13.32
C GLU A 75 11.01 10.98 -13.46
N ALA A 76 9.97 11.30 -12.69
CA ALA A 76 9.39 12.65 -12.65
C ALA A 76 10.40 13.67 -12.12
N GLN A 77 11.09 13.36 -11.02
CA GLN A 77 12.12 14.23 -10.45
C GLN A 77 13.29 14.47 -11.40
N SER A 78 13.73 13.45 -12.15
CA SER A 78 14.80 13.60 -13.15
C SER A 78 14.39 14.47 -14.34
N ARG A 79 13.09 14.55 -14.66
CA ARG A 79 12.58 15.42 -15.75
C ARG A 79 12.47 16.88 -15.34
N GLU A 80 12.30 17.14 -14.05
CA GLU A 80 12.15 18.48 -13.48
C GLU A 80 13.49 19.13 -13.11
N ALA A 81 14.58 18.37 -13.08
CA ALA A 81 15.92 18.91 -12.84
C ALA A 81 16.37 19.81 -14.01
N PRO A 82 16.80 21.06 -13.76
CA PRO A 82 17.35 21.91 -14.82
C PRO A 82 18.62 21.26 -15.40
N ARG A 83 18.72 21.27 -16.74
CA ARG A 83 19.88 20.77 -17.50
C ARG A 83 21.13 21.58 -17.21
#